data_AF-A0A3M1I4T5-F1
#
_entry.id   AF-A0A3M1I4T5-F1
#
_cell.length_a   1.000
_cell.length_b   1.000
_cell.length_c   1.000
_cell.angle_alpha   90.00
_cell.angle_beta   90.00
_cell.angle_gamma   90.00
#
_symmetry.space_group_name_H-M   'P 1'
#
loop_
_entity.id
_entity.type
_entity.pdbx_description
1 polymer ?
#
loop_
_entity_poly.entity_id
_entity_poly.type
_entity_poly.pdbx_seq_one_letter_code
_entity_poly.pdbx_strand_id
1 'polypeptide(L)'
;MQEPRFLGDLARPPAFRGETLPTARGDYFAASGMCSACHSAMRDAAGNDVSIDTYWRATMMANAARDPYWQAAVRAEVMANPAIADVIEDTCARCHMPMARTTSAFQGEVGKVLDEGYLNAENDLHVLAMDGVSCTLCHQIEDQYLGSDESFDGGYVIDSATPMGERVTYGPYQASENDARLMSGASGFVPVQGTHLQTSALCATCHTLYTPTVDAQGNVVGHFPEQTPYQEWEASDYADRQSCQDCHMPEVDGEVSLSITNSPPRSPFSRHAFAGGNTYALMLLR
;
A
#
# COMPACT_ATOMS: atom_id res chain seq x y z
N MET A 1 35.84 35.53 -22.99
CA MET A 1 34.94 34.37 -22.81
C MET A 1 35.55 33.50 -21.74
N GLN A 2 34.95 33.49 -20.56
CA GLN A 2 35.34 32.66 -19.41
C GLN A 2 34.25 31.59 -19.27
N GLU A 3 34.65 30.32 -19.24
CA GLU A 3 33.74 29.21 -18.95
C GLU A 3 33.33 29.22 -17.48
N PRO A 4 32.07 28.88 -17.14
CA PRO A 4 31.66 28.75 -15.76
C PRO A 4 32.16 27.42 -15.19
N ARG A 5 33.08 27.50 -14.23
CA ARG A 5 33.42 26.42 -13.30
C ARG A 5 32.33 26.30 -12.24
N PHE A 6 31.30 25.49 -12.47
CA PHE A 6 30.44 25.01 -11.40
C PHE A 6 29.95 23.59 -11.72
N LEU A 7 30.68 22.61 -11.21
CA LEU A 7 30.23 21.25 -10.87
C LEU A 7 31.43 20.58 -10.20
N GLY A 8 31.77 21.08 -9.01
CA GLY A 8 32.63 20.34 -8.10
C GLY A 8 31.84 19.13 -7.58
N ASP A 9 32.53 17.99 -7.46
CA ASP A 9 32.04 16.72 -6.92
C ASP A 9 30.99 16.91 -5.81
N LEU A 10 29.72 16.81 -6.17
CA LEU A 10 28.69 16.46 -5.21
C LEU A 10 28.96 15.00 -4.89
N ALA A 11 29.62 14.77 -3.75
CA ALA A 11 29.78 13.43 -3.18
C ALA A 11 28.46 12.68 -3.33
N ARG A 12 28.51 11.51 -3.96
CA ARG A 12 27.38 10.59 -4.05
C ARG A 12 26.78 10.49 -2.64
N PRO A 13 25.51 10.88 -2.43
CA PRO A 13 24.94 10.87 -1.08
C PRO A 13 25.17 9.49 -0.48
N PRO A 14 25.54 9.41 0.82
CA PRO A 14 25.75 8.12 1.47
C PRO A 14 24.55 7.22 1.19
N ALA A 15 24.81 5.94 0.92
CA ALA A 15 23.75 4.97 0.72
C ALA A 15 22.86 5.00 1.98
N PHE A 16 21.67 5.58 1.86
CA PHE A 16 20.71 5.64 2.93
C PHE A 16 20.24 4.20 3.17
N ARG A 17 20.84 3.53 4.15
CA ARG A 17 20.25 2.31 4.72
C ARG A 17 19.03 2.79 5.47
N GLY A 18 17.88 2.79 4.81
CA GLY A 18 16.63 3.16 5.45
C GLY A 18 16.41 2.33 6.72
N GLU A 19 15.63 2.87 7.65
CA GLU A 19 15.36 2.27 8.95
C GLU A 19 14.90 0.80 8.85
N THR A 20 15.09 0.03 9.93
CA THR A 20 14.57 -1.33 10.00
C THR A 20 13.05 -1.32 9.84
N LEU A 21 12.52 -2.15 8.94
CA LEU A 21 11.09 -2.27 8.76
C LEU A 21 10.43 -2.89 10.00
N PRO A 22 9.26 -2.37 10.43
CA PRO A 22 8.61 -2.83 11.64
C PRO A 22 8.14 -4.28 11.52
N THR A 23 8.28 -5.05 12.60
CA THR A 23 7.84 -6.46 12.69
C THR A 23 6.60 -6.63 13.56
N ALA A 24 5.82 -5.55 13.76
CA ALA A 24 4.61 -5.59 14.56
C ALA A 24 3.56 -6.50 13.92
N ARG A 25 2.73 -7.10 14.77
CA ARG A 25 1.66 -8.01 14.38
C ARG A 25 0.42 -7.71 15.20
N GLY A 26 -0.70 -7.48 14.52
CA GLY A 26 -2.02 -7.40 15.12
C GLY A 26 -2.82 -8.67 14.85
N ASP A 27 -4.12 -8.62 15.16
CA ASP A 27 -5.04 -9.75 14.97
C ASP A 27 -5.34 -10.06 13.49
N TYR A 28 -5.22 -9.05 12.63
CA TYR A 28 -5.59 -9.14 11.21
C TYR A 28 -4.42 -8.92 10.24
N PHE A 29 -3.43 -8.14 10.65
CA PHE A 29 -2.35 -7.68 9.78
C PHE A 29 -0.98 -7.88 10.43
N ALA A 30 0.04 -7.92 9.59
CA ALA A 30 1.44 -7.83 10.01
C ALA A 30 2.15 -6.75 9.22
N ALA A 31 3.05 -6.04 9.89
CA ALA A 31 3.87 -5.02 9.27
C ALA A 31 4.92 -5.62 8.31
N SER A 32 5.41 -4.78 7.40
CA SER A 32 6.28 -5.11 6.27
C SER A 32 7.56 -5.87 6.65
N GLY A 33 8.09 -5.65 7.86
CA GLY A 33 9.28 -6.34 8.36
C GLY A 33 9.12 -7.85 8.49
N MET A 34 7.89 -8.34 8.67
CA MET A 34 7.61 -9.78 8.66
C MET A 34 7.80 -10.40 7.28
N CYS A 35 7.55 -9.63 6.22
CA CYS A 35 7.69 -10.05 4.83
C CYS A 35 9.13 -9.85 4.33
N SER A 36 9.78 -8.75 4.73
CA SER A 36 11.14 -8.41 4.29
C SER A 36 12.19 -9.41 4.75
N ALA A 37 11.90 -10.22 5.78
CA ALA A 37 12.78 -11.31 6.21
C ALA A 37 13.10 -12.31 5.08
N CYS A 38 12.17 -12.51 4.14
CA CYS A 38 12.34 -13.42 3.01
C CYS A 38 12.28 -12.74 1.65
N HIS A 39 11.52 -11.65 1.52
CA HIS A 39 11.30 -10.90 0.27
C HIS A 39 12.28 -9.73 0.12
N SER A 40 13.54 -9.97 0.50
CA SER A 40 14.66 -9.05 0.40
C SER A 40 15.87 -9.76 -0.23
N ALA A 41 16.92 -9.01 -0.57
CA ALA A 41 18.10 -9.49 -1.28
C ALA A 41 17.82 -10.27 -2.59
N MET A 42 16.69 -9.98 -3.24
CA MET A 42 16.27 -10.59 -4.49
C MET A 42 17.00 -9.94 -5.66
N ARG A 43 17.38 -10.74 -6.66
CA ARG A 43 18.07 -10.27 -7.86
C ARG A 43 17.43 -10.80 -9.13
N ASP A 44 17.47 -9.99 -10.18
CA ASP A 44 17.14 -10.43 -11.53
C ASP A 44 18.30 -11.20 -12.19
N ALA A 45 18.08 -11.71 -13.40
CA ALA A 45 19.09 -12.45 -14.16
C ALA A 45 20.34 -11.62 -14.49
N ALA A 46 20.23 -10.29 -14.53
CA ALA A 46 21.35 -9.37 -14.73
C ALA A 46 22.06 -9.00 -13.41
N GLY A 47 21.57 -9.49 -12.27
CA GLY A 47 22.10 -9.23 -10.95
C GLY A 47 21.65 -7.91 -10.33
N ASN A 48 20.70 -7.19 -10.95
CA ASN A 48 20.13 -5.99 -10.36
C ASN A 48 19.25 -6.35 -9.16
N ASP A 49 19.20 -5.46 -8.19
CA ASP A 49 18.30 -5.61 -7.05
C ASP A 49 16.84 -5.45 -7.49
N VAL A 50 16.01 -6.42 -7.09
CA VAL A 50 14.56 -6.47 -7.32
C VAL A 50 13.81 -6.82 -6.03
N SER A 51 14.46 -6.61 -4.88
CA SER A 51 13.91 -6.86 -3.55
C SER A 51 12.62 -6.08 -3.33
N ILE A 52 11.55 -6.78 -2.98
CA ILE A 52 10.21 -6.19 -2.83
C ILE A 52 10.23 -5.10 -1.75
N ASP A 53 10.86 -5.38 -0.62
CA ASP A 53 10.99 -4.45 0.50
C ASP A 53 11.67 -3.13 0.09
N THR A 54 12.72 -3.22 -0.73
CA THR A 54 13.56 -2.09 -1.15
C THR A 54 12.83 -1.19 -2.13
N TYR A 55 12.06 -1.76 -3.05
CA TYR A 55 11.23 -0.96 -3.96
C TYR A 55 10.04 -0.36 -3.21
N TRP A 56 9.24 -1.16 -2.51
CA TRP A 56 8.03 -0.70 -1.84
C TRP A 56 8.31 0.43 -0.84
N ARG A 57 9.35 0.29 -0.01
CA ARG A 57 9.68 1.28 1.03
C ARG A 57 10.04 2.66 0.49
N ALA A 58 10.43 2.73 -0.79
CA ALA A 58 10.80 3.97 -1.47
C ALA A 58 9.59 4.69 -2.11
N THR A 59 8.38 4.15 -1.95
CA THR A 59 7.16 4.65 -2.61
C THR A 59 6.26 5.42 -1.66
N MET A 60 5.26 6.10 -2.22
CA MET A 60 4.21 6.72 -1.40
C MET A 60 3.31 5.69 -0.72
N MET A 61 3.25 4.44 -1.17
CA MET A 61 2.46 3.40 -0.50
C MET A 61 3.00 3.14 0.91
N ALA A 62 4.31 2.94 1.04
CA ALA A 62 4.99 2.79 2.34
C ALA A 62 4.97 4.07 3.20
N ASN A 63 4.76 5.22 2.57
CA ASN A 63 4.82 6.52 3.21
C ASN A 63 3.45 7.22 3.28
N ALA A 64 2.35 6.51 2.99
CA ALA A 64 1.02 7.10 2.84
C ALA A 64 0.55 7.79 4.12
N ALA A 65 0.84 7.18 5.27
CA ALA A 65 0.58 7.72 6.59
C ALA A 65 1.61 8.76 7.06
N ARG A 66 2.81 8.77 6.47
CA ARG A 66 3.95 9.63 6.83
C ARG A 66 3.97 10.95 6.07
N ASP A 67 3.14 11.08 5.04
CA ASP A 67 3.05 12.29 4.23
C ASP A 67 2.56 13.48 5.09
N PRO A 68 3.42 14.48 5.38
CA PRO A 68 3.04 15.61 6.21
C PRO A 68 1.99 16.50 5.54
N TYR A 69 1.92 16.51 4.21
CA TYR A 69 0.88 17.24 3.50
C TYR A 69 -0.48 16.59 3.74
N TRP A 70 -0.55 15.26 3.63
CA TRP A 70 -1.76 14.51 3.93
C TRP A 70 -2.20 14.69 5.39
N GLN A 71 -1.29 14.55 6.35
CA GLN A 71 -1.63 14.75 7.78
C GLN A 71 -2.17 16.17 8.03
N ALA A 72 -1.57 17.19 7.42
CA ALA A 72 -2.03 18.57 7.52
C ALA A 72 -3.41 18.77 6.87
N ALA A 73 -3.67 18.12 5.73
CA ALA A 73 -4.96 18.17 5.06
C ALA A 73 -6.06 17.55 5.92
N VAL A 74 -5.85 16.35 6.49
CA VAL A 74 -6.80 15.71 7.42
C VAL A 74 -7.10 16.62 8.60
N ARG A 75 -6.07 17.22 9.21
CA ARG A 75 -6.25 18.19 10.31
C ARG A 75 -7.05 19.41 9.87
N ALA A 76 -6.77 19.96 8.69
CA ALA A 76 -7.48 21.13 8.16
C ALA A 76 -8.97 20.83 7.94
N GLU A 77 -9.30 19.67 7.36
CA GLU A 77 -10.68 19.24 7.13
C GLU A 77 -11.43 19.04 8.44
N VAL A 78 -10.81 18.40 9.44
CA VAL A 78 -11.39 18.21 10.78
C VAL A 78 -11.62 19.54 11.49
N MET A 79 -10.69 20.50 11.38
CA MET A 79 -10.86 21.83 11.95
C MET A 79 -11.97 22.64 11.27
N ALA A 80 -12.12 22.48 9.95
CA ALA A 80 -13.17 23.15 9.18
C ALA A 80 -14.55 22.55 9.45
N ASN A 81 -14.62 21.23 9.67
CA ASN A 81 -15.86 20.47 9.78
C ASN A 81 -15.88 19.56 11.05
N PRO A 82 -15.79 20.13 12.26
CA PRO A 82 -15.62 19.35 13.49
C PRO A 82 -16.79 18.42 13.80
N ALA A 83 -18.00 18.72 13.30
CA ALA A 83 -19.19 17.89 13.50
C ALA A 83 -19.12 16.53 12.79
N ILE A 84 -18.25 16.39 11.79
CA ILE A 84 -18.07 15.17 10.99
C ILE A 84 -16.62 14.66 11.05
N ALA A 85 -15.86 15.02 12.08
CA ALA A 85 -14.46 14.62 12.24
C ALA A 85 -14.27 13.10 12.06
N ASP A 86 -15.14 12.30 12.67
CA ASP A 86 -15.13 10.83 12.58
C ASP A 86 -15.28 10.33 11.14
N VAL A 87 -16.13 10.98 10.34
CA VAL A 87 -16.34 10.61 8.94
C VAL A 87 -15.09 10.93 8.12
N ILE A 88 -14.49 12.10 8.34
CA ILE A 88 -13.28 12.54 7.65
C ILE A 88 -12.13 11.58 7.96
N GLU A 89 -11.84 11.39 9.25
CA GLU A 89 -10.71 10.56 9.68
C GLU A 89 -10.87 9.10 9.26
N ASP A 90 -12.06 8.51 9.38
CA ASP A 90 -12.33 7.16 8.89
C ASP A 90 -12.13 7.04 7.38
N THR A 91 -12.65 7.99 6.61
CA THR A 91 -12.54 7.99 5.14
C THR A 91 -11.09 8.08 4.69
N CYS A 92 -10.32 9.02 5.24
CA CYS A 92 -8.90 9.19 4.89
C CYS A 92 -8.07 7.97 5.31
N ALA A 93 -8.35 7.39 6.47
CA ALA A 93 -7.60 6.26 7.00
C ALA A 93 -7.83 4.96 6.20
N ARG A 94 -8.96 4.81 5.48
CA ARG A 94 -9.20 3.64 4.60
C ARG A 94 -8.13 3.44 3.54
N CYS A 95 -7.54 4.52 3.03
CA CYS A 95 -6.54 4.43 1.96
C CYS A 95 -5.11 4.73 2.46
N HIS A 96 -4.95 5.56 3.49
CA HIS A 96 -3.62 5.99 3.97
C HIS A 96 -3.10 5.24 5.20
N MET A 97 -3.99 4.68 6.03
CA MET A 97 -3.67 3.87 7.21
C MET A 97 -4.50 2.57 7.24
N PRO A 98 -4.56 1.84 6.12
CA PRO A 98 -5.63 0.87 5.86
C PRO A 98 -5.60 -0.33 6.80
N MET A 99 -4.43 -0.81 7.22
CA MET A 99 -4.33 -1.93 8.16
C MET A 99 -4.90 -1.58 9.54
N ALA A 100 -4.58 -0.39 10.07
CA ALA A 100 -5.09 0.09 11.34
C ALA A 100 -6.60 0.37 11.27
N ARG A 101 -7.04 1.10 10.23
CA ARG A 101 -8.46 1.40 10.03
C ARG A 101 -9.30 0.13 9.89
N THR A 102 -8.85 -0.83 9.10
CA THR A 102 -9.59 -2.10 8.90
C THR A 102 -9.66 -2.90 10.19
N THR A 103 -8.60 -2.87 11.01
CA THR A 103 -8.60 -3.51 12.34
C THR A 103 -9.68 -2.89 13.24
N SER A 104 -9.75 -1.56 13.33
CA SER A 104 -10.81 -0.87 14.07
C SER A 104 -12.20 -1.20 13.51
N ALA A 105 -12.37 -1.21 12.19
CA ALA A 105 -13.65 -1.54 11.56
C ALA A 105 -14.13 -2.96 11.90
N PHE A 106 -13.23 -3.96 11.93
CA PHE A 106 -13.56 -5.33 12.35
C PHE A 106 -13.92 -5.44 13.84
N GLN A 107 -13.52 -4.46 14.65
CA GLN A 107 -13.87 -4.36 16.06
C GLN A 107 -15.12 -3.48 16.31
N GLY A 108 -15.77 -2.99 15.23
CA GLY A 108 -16.95 -2.13 15.32
C GLY A 108 -16.62 -0.67 15.66
N GLU A 109 -15.36 -0.27 15.50
CA GLU A 109 -14.88 1.08 15.72
C GLU A 109 -14.69 1.84 14.41
N VAL A 110 -14.58 3.17 14.51
CA VAL A 110 -14.28 4.05 13.37
C VAL A 110 -12.80 4.42 13.35
N GLY A 111 -12.25 4.68 12.16
CA GLY A 111 -10.88 5.15 12.03
C GLY A 111 -10.64 6.51 12.69
N LYS A 112 -9.55 6.63 13.44
CA LYS A 112 -9.11 7.88 14.09
C LYS A 112 -7.65 8.13 13.74
N VAL A 113 -7.36 9.22 13.06
CA VAL A 113 -6.02 9.58 12.60
C VAL A 113 -5.32 10.49 13.61
N LEU A 114 -6.00 11.54 14.09
CA LEU A 114 -5.39 12.66 14.79
C LEU A 114 -5.40 12.49 16.31
N ASP A 115 -4.62 13.33 17.00
CA ASP A 115 -4.56 13.42 18.46
C ASP A 115 -4.26 12.05 19.11
N GLU A 116 -5.22 11.42 19.79
CA GLU A 116 -5.08 10.08 20.41
C GLU A 116 -5.26 8.91 19.41
N GLY A 117 -5.51 9.23 18.14
CA GLY A 117 -5.65 8.27 17.05
C GLY A 117 -4.34 7.64 16.61
N TYR A 118 -4.34 7.13 15.38
CA TYR A 118 -3.24 6.34 14.82
C TYR A 118 -1.91 7.09 14.71
N LEU A 119 -1.91 8.43 14.66
CA LEU A 119 -0.68 9.21 14.70
C LEU A 119 -0.03 9.26 16.10
N ASN A 120 -0.77 8.95 17.16
CA ASN A 120 -0.19 8.83 18.50
C ASN A 120 0.68 7.57 18.58
N ALA A 121 1.94 7.73 18.97
CA ALA A 121 2.87 6.61 19.17
C ALA A 121 2.44 5.63 20.28
N GLU A 122 1.59 6.08 21.22
CA GLU A 122 1.04 5.25 22.29
C GLU A 122 -0.22 4.47 21.87
N ASN A 123 -0.74 4.69 20.65
CA ASN A 123 -1.85 3.91 20.12
C ASN A 123 -1.36 2.52 19.70
N ASP A 124 -2.04 1.45 20.13
CA ASP A 124 -1.64 0.06 19.84
C ASP A 124 -1.57 -0.25 18.33
N LEU A 125 -2.34 0.47 17.50
CA LEU A 125 -2.35 0.32 16.05
C LEU A 125 -1.38 1.26 15.33
N HIS A 126 -0.64 2.11 16.05
CA HIS A 126 0.28 3.09 15.47
C HIS A 126 1.26 2.48 14.48
N VAL A 127 1.90 1.37 14.86
CA VAL A 127 2.92 0.76 14.00
C VAL A 127 2.32 0.23 12.70
N LEU A 128 1.12 -0.36 12.75
CA LEU A 128 0.41 -0.82 11.55
C LEU A 128 -0.11 0.35 10.70
N ALA A 129 -0.51 1.45 11.33
CA ALA A 129 -0.91 2.67 10.62
C ALA A 129 0.28 3.30 9.88
N MET A 130 1.42 3.44 10.55
CA MET A 130 2.62 4.11 10.04
C MET A 130 3.43 3.27 9.04
N ASP A 131 3.08 1.99 8.87
CA ASP A 131 3.57 1.12 7.80
C ASP A 131 2.78 1.32 6.49
N GLY A 132 1.76 2.19 6.49
CA GLY A 132 1.06 2.66 5.30
C GLY A 132 0.28 1.56 4.55
N VAL A 133 0.25 1.68 3.22
CA VAL A 133 -0.32 0.66 2.32
C VAL A 133 0.71 -0.46 2.16
N SER A 134 0.68 -1.41 3.09
CA SER A 134 1.72 -2.44 3.26
C SER A 134 1.34 -3.80 2.67
N CYS A 135 2.28 -4.75 2.73
CA CYS A 135 2.21 -6.07 2.11
C CYS A 135 0.92 -6.82 2.49
N THR A 136 0.63 -6.89 3.79
CA THR A 136 -0.54 -7.65 4.28
C THR A 136 -1.85 -6.92 4.05
N LEU A 137 -1.87 -5.66 3.61
CA LEU A 137 -3.11 -5.09 3.08
C LEU A 137 -3.37 -5.63 1.68
N CYS A 138 -2.55 -5.25 0.70
CA CYS A 138 -2.82 -5.51 -0.71
C CYS A 138 -2.95 -7.01 -0.98
N HIS A 139 -2.08 -7.82 -0.36
CA HIS A 139 -2.09 -9.26 -0.53
C HIS A 139 -3.17 -9.98 0.31
N GLN A 140 -4.06 -9.29 1.01
CA GLN A 140 -5.24 -9.89 1.65
C GLN A 140 -6.55 -9.50 0.97
N ILE A 141 -6.54 -8.52 0.05
CA ILE A 141 -7.75 -8.11 -0.68
C ILE A 141 -8.27 -9.30 -1.49
N GLU A 142 -9.54 -9.63 -1.30
CA GLU A 142 -10.22 -10.71 -2.02
C GLU A 142 -10.72 -10.26 -3.41
N ASP A 143 -10.96 -11.22 -4.30
CA ASP A 143 -11.51 -10.99 -5.63
C ASP A 143 -13.04 -10.78 -5.58
N GLN A 144 -13.46 -9.81 -4.76
CA GLN A 144 -14.86 -9.45 -4.59
C GLN A 144 -15.06 -7.99 -4.97
N TYR A 145 -15.97 -7.74 -5.91
CA TYR A 145 -16.42 -6.41 -6.36
C TYR A 145 -15.33 -5.52 -6.99
N LEU A 146 -14.12 -6.03 -7.23
CA LEU A 146 -13.04 -5.20 -7.74
C LEU A 146 -13.43 -4.56 -9.08
N GLY A 147 -13.27 -3.23 -9.14
CA GLY A 147 -13.61 -2.44 -10.33
C GLY A 147 -15.07 -1.99 -10.40
N SER A 148 -15.90 -2.34 -9.41
CA SER A 148 -17.26 -1.80 -9.25
C SER A 148 -17.36 -0.84 -8.06
N ASP A 149 -18.46 -0.09 -8.01
CA ASP A 149 -18.76 0.93 -7.00
C ASP A 149 -18.57 0.43 -5.56
N GLU A 150 -18.89 -0.83 -5.29
CA GLU A 150 -18.75 -1.42 -3.95
C GLU A 150 -17.30 -1.54 -3.48
N SER A 151 -16.33 -1.61 -4.40
CA SER A 151 -14.90 -1.70 -4.07
C SER A 151 -14.21 -0.33 -3.97
N PHE A 152 -14.81 0.72 -4.52
CA PHE A 152 -14.24 2.08 -4.49
C PHE A 152 -14.23 2.63 -3.05
N ASP A 153 -13.61 3.79 -2.84
CA ASP A 153 -13.53 4.46 -1.54
C ASP A 153 -12.87 3.61 -0.43
N GLY A 154 -11.95 2.72 -0.82
CA GLY A 154 -11.34 1.75 0.09
C GLY A 154 -12.27 0.61 0.49
N GLY A 155 -13.28 0.28 -0.33
CA GLY A 155 -14.28 -0.78 -0.13
C GLY A 155 -13.75 -2.21 -0.37
N TYR A 156 -12.46 -2.45 -0.17
CA TYR A 156 -11.89 -3.80 -0.33
C TYR A 156 -12.50 -4.79 0.67
N VAL A 157 -12.57 -6.06 0.26
CA VAL A 157 -12.99 -7.17 1.13
C VAL A 157 -11.74 -7.89 1.65
N ILE A 158 -11.69 -8.10 2.96
CA ILE A 158 -10.64 -8.86 3.66
C ILE A 158 -11.31 -9.80 4.66
N ASP A 159 -10.82 -11.04 4.71
CA ASP A 159 -11.28 -12.06 5.64
C ASP A 159 -10.98 -11.71 7.11
N SER A 160 -12.01 -11.34 7.86
CA SER A 160 -11.93 -11.09 9.31
C SER A 160 -12.20 -12.35 10.15
N ALA A 161 -12.71 -13.43 9.56
CA ALA A 161 -13.25 -14.58 10.29
C ALA A 161 -12.23 -15.71 10.46
N THR A 162 -11.38 -15.94 9.47
CA THR A 162 -10.34 -16.99 9.56
C THR A 162 -9.24 -16.55 10.53
N PRO A 163 -8.85 -17.38 11.51
CA PRO A 163 -7.82 -17.02 12.48
C PRO A 163 -6.42 -16.88 11.83
N MET A 164 -5.56 -16.11 12.50
CA MET A 164 -4.14 -16.02 12.14
C MET A 164 -3.48 -17.40 12.11
N GLY A 165 -2.62 -17.64 11.11
CA GLY A 165 -2.02 -18.95 10.83
C GLY A 165 -2.76 -19.73 9.74
N GLU A 166 -4.05 -19.47 9.56
CA GLU A 166 -4.90 -20.06 8.51
C GLU A 166 -5.33 -19.02 7.47
N ARG A 167 -5.31 -17.73 7.84
CA ARG A 167 -5.70 -16.64 6.96
C ARG A 167 -4.84 -16.60 5.69
N VAL A 168 -5.50 -16.39 4.57
CA VAL A 168 -4.90 -16.42 3.25
C VAL A 168 -4.18 -15.11 2.93
N THR A 169 -3.08 -15.22 2.19
CA THR A 169 -2.52 -14.11 1.41
C THR A 169 -2.39 -14.51 -0.05
N TYR A 170 -2.71 -13.60 -0.96
CA TYR A 170 -2.76 -13.85 -2.39
C TYR A 170 -1.43 -13.48 -3.06
N GLY A 171 -1.02 -14.22 -4.08
CA GLY A 171 0.05 -13.86 -4.99
C GLY A 171 -0.24 -14.40 -6.40
N PRO A 172 0.47 -13.95 -7.45
CA PRO A 172 0.15 -14.36 -8.82
C PRO A 172 0.50 -15.83 -9.12
N TYR A 173 1.24 -16.50 -8.23
CA TYR A 173 1.73 -17.86 -8.43
C TYR A 173 1.21 -18.82 -7.38
N GLN A 174 0.99 -20.05 -7.82
CA GLN A 174 0.78 -21.15 -6.91
C GLN A 174 2.05 -21.43 -6.09
N ALA A 175 1.92 -21.39 -4.77
CA ALA A 175 2.97 -21.79 -3.85
C ALA A 175 3.07 -23.33 -3.80
N SER A 176 4.29 -23.87 -3.76
CA SER A 176 4.46 -25.28 -3.42
C SER A 176 4.07 -25.51 -1.96
N GLU A 177 3.73 -26.74 -1.58
CA GLU A 177 3.41 -27.02 -0.17
C GLU A 177 4.56 -26.65 0.78
N ASN A 178 5.81 -26.79 0.33
CA ASN A 178 6.97 -26.45 1.14
C ASN A 178 7.09 -24.93 1.33
N ASP A 179 6.93 -24.16 0.25
CA ASP A 179 6.94 -22.69 0.32
C ASP A 179 5.78 -22.18 1.17
N ALA A 180 4.59 -22.78 1.03
CA ALA A 180 3.42 -22.43 1.81
C ALA A 180 3.62 -22.68 3.31
N ARG A 181 4.20 -23.83 3.68
CA ARG A 181 4.55 -24.11 5.09
C ARG A 181 5.58 -23.14 5.63
N LEU A 182 6.59 -22.78 4.85
CA LEU A 182 7.64 -21.84 5.28
C LEU A 182 7.10 -20.42 5.45
N MET A 183 6.35 -19.92 4.45
CA MET A 183 5.71 -18.60 4.51
C MET A 183 4.70 -18.52 5.65
N SER A 184 3.84 -19.53 5.82
CA SER A 184 2.89 -19.58 6.93
C SER A 184 3.61 -19.69 8.28
N GLY A 185 4.67 -20.50 8.41
CA GLY A 185 5.43 -20.56 9.66
C GLY A 185 6.09 -19.24 10.05
N ALA A 186 6.55 -18.45 9.08
CA ALA A 186 7.24 -17.18 9.32
C ALA A 186 6.28 -15.98 9.48
N SER A 187 5.26 -15.88 8.64
CA SER A 187 4.34 -14.73 8.58
C SER A 187 2.98 -15.00 9.26
N GLY A 188 2.61 -16.28 9.37
CA GLY A 188 1.27 -16.78 9.71
C GLY A 188 0.16 -16.39 8.74
N PHE A 189 0.51 -16.20 7.47
CA PHE A 189 -0.44 -16.19 6.36
C PHE A 189 -0.16 -17.37 5.43
N VAL A 190 -1.23 -17.97 4.89
CA VAL A 190 -1.16 -19.08 3.95
C VAL A 190 -1.14 -18.51 2.53
N PRO A 191 -0.03 -18.64 1.78
CA PRO A 191 0.03 -18.10 0.42
C PRO A 191 -0.82 -18.96 -0.53
N VAL A 192 -1.71 -18.31 -1.28
CA VAL A 192 -2.50 -18.93 -2.35
C VAL A 192 -2.40 -18.11 -3.63
N GLN A 193 -2.70 -18.74 -4.76
CA GLN A 193 -2.76 -18.02 -6.03
C GLN A 193 -4.00 -17.12 -6.06
N GLY A 194 -3.81 -15.84 -6.36
CA GLY A 194 -4.86 -14.86 -6.64
C GLY A 194 -4.45 -13.98 -7.83
N THR A 195 -5.04 -14.24 -8.98
CA THR A 195 -4.71 -13.53 -10.24
C THR A 195 -5.31 -12.13 -10.30
N HIS A 196 -6.33 -11.85 -9.49
CA HIS A 196 -6.95 -10.53 -9.37
C HIS A 196 -5.95 -9.44 -8.96
N LEU A 197 -4.89 -9.79 -8.23
CA LEU A 197 -3.81 -8.87 -7.88
C LEU A 197 -3.09 -8.25 -9.09
N GLN A 198 -3.16 -8.91 -10.25
CA GLN A 198 -2.56 -8.45 -11.50
C GLN A 198 -3.51 -7.58 -12.34
N THR A 199 -4.68 -7.21 -11.82
CA THR A 199 -5.69 -6.42 -12.54
C THR A 199 -5.73 -4.98 -12.05
N SER A 200 -6.02 -4.05 -12.97
CA SER A 200 -6.18 -2.62 -12.62
C SER A 200 -7.31 -2.37 -11.62
N ALA A 201 -8.28 -3.28 -11.55
CA ALA A 201 -9.39 -3.27 -10.62
C ALA A 201 -8.95 -3.34 -9.14
N LEU A 202 -7.80 -3.96 -8.82
CA LEU A 202 -7.22 -3.88 -7.47
C LEU A 202 -6.84 -2.44 -7.09
N CYS A 203 -6.25 -1.71 -8.03
CA CYS A 203 -5.82 -0.33 -7.81
C CYS A 203 -7.03 0.60 -7.69
N ALA A 204 -8.11 0.30 -8.43
CA ALA A 204 -9.35 1.05 -8.45
C ALA A 204 -9.97 1.24 -7.06
N THR A 205 -9.75 0.29 -6.15
CA THR A 205 -10.23 0.33 -4.77
C THR A 205 -9.85 1.61 -4.03
N CYS A 206 -8.60 2.07 -4.19
CA CYS A 206 -8.12 3.30 -3.55
C CYS A 206 -7.96 4.46 -4.55
N HIS A 207 -7.89 4.15 -5.85
CA HIS A 207 -7.73 5.12 -6.94
C HIS A 207 -9.06 5.43 -7.65
N THR A 208 -10.15 5.31 -6.90
CA THR A 208 -11.49 5.81 -7.22
C THR A 208 -12.11 6.26 -5.90
N LEU A 209 -12.12 7.57 -5.66
CA LEU A 209 -12.51 8.19 -4.40
C LEU A 209 -13.62 9.22 -4.63
N TYR A 210 -14.76 8.93 -4.01
CA TYR A 210 -15.93 9.76 -3.86
C TYR A 210 -16.07 10.16 -2.40
N THR A 211 -15.80 11.42 -2.08
CA THR A 211 -15.92 11.91 -0.71
C THR A 211 -17.31 12.45 -0.42
N PRO A 212 -17.83 12.27 0.81
CA PRO A 212 -19.14 12.80 1.18
C PRO A 212 -19.12 14.33 1.15
N THR A 213 -20.11 14.93 0.50
CA THR A 213 -20.36 16.37 0.58
C THR A 213 -21.35 16.66 1.69
N VAL A 214 -21.09 17.67 2.51
CA VAL A 214 -21.97 18.05 3.63
C VAL A 214 -22.65 19.39 3.45
N ASP A 215 -23.84 19.54 4.03
CA ASP A 215 -24.53 20.82 4.16
C ASP A 215 -23.95 21.68 5.32
N ALA A 216 -24.50 22.88 5.50
CA ALA A 216 -24.08 23.79 6.58
C ALA A 216 -24.39 23.26 7.99
N GLN A 217 -25.13 22.16 8.13
CA GLN A 217 -25.44 21.49 9.38
C GLN A 217 -24.55 20.25 9.58
N GLY A 218 -23.68 19.90 8.63
CA GLY A 218 -22.83 18.73 8.66
C GLY A 218 -23.51 17.43 8.22
N ASN A 219 -24.72 17.49 7.64
CA ASN A 219 -25.36 16.29 7.12
C ASN A 219 -24.78 15.94 5.75
N VAL A 220 -24.55 14.64 5.50
CA VAL A 220 -24.16 14.15 4.17
C VAL A 220 -25.32 14.33 3.20
N VAL A 221 -25.12 15.10 2.14
CA VAL A 221 -26.14 15.43 1.12
C VAL A 221 -25.79 14.95 -0.29
N GLY A 222 -24.64 14.32 -0.45
CA GLY A 222 -24.15 13.83 -1.74
C GLY A 222 -22.72 13.31 -1.65
N HIS A 223 -22.16 12.96 -2.80
CA HIS A 223 -20.77 12.54 -2.94
C HIS A 223 -20.10 13.32 -4.07
N PHE A 224 -18.84 13.67 -3.89
CA PHE A 224 -18.01 14.38 -4.85
C PHE A 224 -16.89 13.47 -5.36
N PRO A 225 -16.70 13.31 -6.68
CA PRO A 225 -15.57 12.57 -7.23
C PRO A 225 -14.27 13.35 -6.97
N GLU A 226 -13.60 13.05 -5.87
CA GLU A 226 -12.34 13.72 -5.52
C GLU A 226 -11.19 13.23 -6.39
N GLN A 227 -11.12 11.92 -6.63
CA GLN A 227 -10.10 11.30 -7.48
C GLN A 227 -10.72 10.15 -8.27
N THR A 228 -10.73 10.21 -9.60
CA THR A 228 -11.26 9.14 -10.45
C THR A 228 -10.26 8.63 -11.51
N PRO A 229 -8.96 8.48 -11.21
CA PRO A 229 -7.97 8.10 -12.23
C PRO A 229 -8.22 6.71 -12.82
N TYR A 230 -8.81 5.75 -12.08
CA TYR A 230 -9.20 4.46 -12.66
C TYR A 230 -10.28 4.62 -13.74
N GLN A 231 -11.31 5.41 -13.49
CA GLN A 231 -12.39 5.66 -14.46
C GLN A 231 -11.90 6.49 -15.65
N GLU A 232 -10.98 7.43 -15.42
CA GLU A 232 -10.29 8.16 -16.49
C GLU A 232 -9.46 7.21 -17.38
N TRP A 233 -8.74 6.26 -16.77
CA TRP A 233 -8.01 5.21 -17.48
C TRP A 233 -8.94 4.29 -18.26
N GLU A 234 -10.04 3.84 -17.65
CA GLU A 234 -11.05 2.97 -18.26
C GLU A 234 -11.70 3.64 -19.48
N ALA A 235 -11.91 4.95 -19.43
CA ALA A 235 -12.43 5.75 -20.54
C ALA A 235 -11.37 6.11 -21.60
N SER A 236 -10.12 5.71 -21.43
CA SER A 236 -9.00 6.06 -22.32
C SER A 236 -8.60 4.92 -23.26
N ASP A 237 -7.78 5.26 -24.27
CA ASP A 237 -7.13 4.29 -25.16
C ASP A 237 -6.22 3.27 -24.43
N TYR A 238 -5.85 3.51 -23.17
CA TYR A 238 -4.98 2.62 -22.40
C TYR A 238 -5.74 1.41 -21.84
N ALA A 239 -7.05 1.48 -21.61
CA ALA A 239 -7.83 0.41 -20.98
C ALA A 239 -7.65 -0.95 -21.68
N ASP A 240 -7.59 -0.94 -23.02
CA ASP A 240 -7.42 -2.14 -23.84
C ASP A 240 -5.95 -2.51 -24.14
N ARG A 241 -4.98 -1.72 -23.65
CA ARG A 241 -3.56 -1.83 -24.06
C ARG A 241 -2.60 -2.04 -22.90
N GLN A 242 -2.84 -1.37 -21.78
CA GLN A 242 -1.93 -1.35 -20.64
C GLN A 242 -2.71 -1.27 -19.34
N SER A 243 -2.42 -2.18 -18.43
CA SER A 243 -2.90 -2.14 -17.06
C SER A 243 -2.18 -1.04 -16.24
N CYS A 244 -2.75 -0.66 -15.10
CA CYS A 244 -2.06 0.13 -14.09
C CYS A 244 -0.68 -0.46 -13.76
N GLN A 245 -0.62 -1.79 -13.58
CA GLN A 245 0.60 -2.50 -13.21
C GLN A 245 1.68 -2.39 -14.29
N ASP A 246 1.32 -2.38 -15.57
CA ASP A 246 2.29 -2.34 -16.67
C ASP A 246 3.19 -1.09 -16.60
N CYS A 247 2.61 0.05 -16.18
CA CYS A 247 3.33 1.31 -16.04
C CYS A 247 3.86 1.54 -14.61
N HIS A 248 3.06 1.22 -13.59
CA HIS A 248 3.38 1.55 -12.20
C HIS A 248 4.17 0.48 -11.46
N MET A 249 4.11 -0.77 -11.93
CA MET A 249 4.82 -1.93 -11.39
C MET A 249 5.56 -2.68 -12.52
N PRO A 250 6.48 -2.03 -13.24
CA PRO A 250 7.05 -2.58 -14.46
C PRO A 250 7.70 -3.94 -14.21
N GLU A 251 7.45 -4.85 -15.15
CA GLU A 251 8.00 -6.20 -15.09
C GLU A 251 9.53 -6.19 -15.23
N VAL A 252 10.15 -7.18 -14.61
CA VAL A 252 11.57 -7.48 -14.74
C VAL A 252 11.78 -8.45 -15.90
N ASP A 253 12.84 -8.24 -16.66
CA ASP A 253 13.25 -9.20 -17.68
C ASP A 253 13.72 -10.52 -17.06
N GLY A 254 13.06 -11.62 -17.46
CA GLY A 254 13.43 -12.97 -17.05
C GLY A 254 12.82 -13.41 -15.71
N GLU A 255 13.29 -14.57 -15.23
CA GLU A 255 12.76 -15.17 -14.01
C GLU A 255 13.45 -14.62 -12.75
N VAL A 256 12.67 -14.44 -11.68
CA VAL A 256 13.16 -13.93 -10.38
C VAL A 256 12.82 -14.94 -9.28
N SER A 257 13.79 -15.26 -8.42
CA SER A 257 13.50 -15.95 -7.16
C SER A 257 12.73 -15.02 -6.24
N LEU A 258 11.48 -15.36 -5.93
CA LEU A 258 10.56 -14.50 -5.18
C LEU A 258 10.95 -14.30 -3.70
N SER A 259 11.95 -15.05 -3.22
CA SER A 259 12.43 -15.00 -1.84
C SER A 259 13.84 -15.59 -1.75
N ILE A 260 14.48 -15.42 -0.59
CA ILE A 260 15.78 -16.05 -0.27
C ILE A 260 15.68 -17.57 -0.03
N THR A 261 14.50 -18.17 -0.12
CA THR A 261 14.24 -19.55 0.31
C THR A 261 14.53 -20.60 -0.77
N ASN A 262 15.26 -20.20 -1.82
CA ASN A 262 15.69 -21.05 -2.93
C ASN A 262 14.53 -21.75 -3.67
N SER A 263 13.34 -21.14 -3.66
CA SER A 263 12.17 -21.60 -4.42
C SER A 263 12.41 -21.38 -5.93
N PRO A 264 11.77 -22.18 -6.81
CA PRO A 264 11.91 -22.01 -8.25
C PRO A 264 11.61 -20.57 -8.67
N PRO A 265 12.44 -19.97 -9.53
CA PRO A 265 12.23 -18.60 -9.98
C PRO A 265 10.95 -18.51 -10.83
N ARG A 266 10.36 -17.31 -10.90
CA ARG A 266 9.07 -17.05 -11.53
C ARG A 266 9.17 -15.89 -12.54
N SER A 267 8.39 -15.98 -13.60
CA SER A 267 8.19 -14.94 -14.61
C SER A 267 6.71 -14.92 -15.02
N PRO A 268 6.08 -13.75 -15.24
CA PRO A 268 6.65 -12.40 -15.07
C PRO A 268 6.69 -11.90 -13.62
N PHE A 269 7.74 -11.15 -13.24
CA PHE A 269 7.83 -10.52 -11.92
C PHE A 269 7.70 -9.00 -12.01
N SER A 270 6.66 -8.44 -11.37
CA SER A 270 6.42 -6.99 -11.30
C SER A 270 7.19 -6.33 -10.15
N ARG A 271 7.95 -5.27 -10.45
CA ARG A 271 8.64 -4.48 -9.41
C ARG A 271 7.61 -3.73 -8.57
N HIS A 272 7.79 -3.73 -7.25
CA HIS A 272 6.96 -2.95 -6.32
C HIS A 272 7.35 -1.45 -6.32
N ALA A 273 7.55 -0.88 -7.51
CA ALA A 273 8.06 0.46 -7.71
C ALA A 273 7.00 1.56 -7.54
N PHE A 274 5.72 1.22 -7.77
CA PHE A 274 4.56 2.11 -7.69
C PHE A 274 4.85 3.54 -8.19
N ALA A 275 5.41 3.63 -9.39
CA ALA A 275 5.93 4.89 -9.94
C ALA A 275 4.83 5.97 -9.98
N GLY A 276 5.09 7.21 -9.58
CA GLY A 276 4.06 8.25 -9.54
C GLY A 276 4.62 9.66 -9.49
N GLY A 277 3.73 10.65 -9.45
CA GLY A 277 4.11 12.07 -9.54
C GLY A 277 4.64 12.70 -8.26
N ASN A 278 4.46 12.05 -7.09
CA ASN A 278 4.78 12.66 -5.79
C ASN A 278 6.28 12.54 -5.41
N THR A 279 7.17 12.83 -6.35
CA THR A 279 8.62 12.74 -6.15
C THR A 279 9.12 13.73 -5.11
N TYR A 280 8.42 14.86 -4.93
CA TYR A 280 8.78 15.88 -3.94
C TYR A 280 8.57 15.40 -2.50
N ALA A 281 7.41 14.81 -2.18
CA ALA A 281 7.18 14.24 -0.84
C ALA A 281 8.21 13.15 -0.51
N LEU A 282 8.53 12.29 -1.47
CA LEU A 282 9.58 11.27 -1.30
C LEU A 282 10.97 11.88 -1.08
N MET A 283 11.27 13.09 -1.57
CA MET A 283 12.52 13.77 -1.26
C MET A 283 12.54 14.39 0.14
N LEU A 284 11.38 14.80 0.67
CA LEU A 284 11.26 15.30 2.04
C LEU A 284 11.39 14.21 3.09
N LEU A 285 10.96 12.99 2.77
CA LEU A 285 10.96 11.82 3.66
C LEU A 285 12.26 11.00 3.62
N ARG A 286 13.28 11.45 2.87
CA ARG A 286 14.59 10.81 2.74
C ARG A 286 15.53 11.09 3.92
#